data_AF-A0A5P9XRN0-F1
#
_entry.id   AF-A0A5P9XRN0-F1
#
_cell.length_a   1.000
_cell.length_b   1.000
_cell.length_c   1.000
_cell.angle_alpha   90.00
_cell.angle_beta   90.00
_cell.angle_gamma   90.00
#
_symmetry.space_group_name_H-M   'P 1'
#
loop_
_entity.id
_entity.type
_entity.pdbx_description
1 polymer ?
#
loop_
_entity_poly.entity_id
_entity_poly.type
_entity_poly.pdbx_seq_one_letter_code
_entity_poly.pdbx_strand_id
1 'polypeptide(L)' 'MRPKTAAKYLGISEATLYRWVKEGKLAKPMQVSAGIRGWTQPELKRFADRYFVRQQEV' A
#
# COMPACT_ATOMS: atom_id res chain seq x y z
N MET A 1 -3.95 -7.12 -5.51
CA MET A 1 -5.02 -6.19 -5.11
C MET A 1 -4.90 -4.90 -5.91
N ARG A 2 -6.02 -4.40 -6.46
CA ARG A 2 -6.09 -3.11 -7.16
C ARG A 2 -5.81 -1.94 -6.20
N PRO A 3 -5.38 -0.76 -6.70
CA PRO A 3 -5.07 0.41 -5.86
C PRO A 3 -6.21 0.78 -4.90
N LYS A 4 -7.45 0.84 -5.38
CA LYS A 4 -8.63 1.11 -4.57
C LYS A 4 -8.81 0.12 -3.41
N THR A 5 -8.56 -1.17 -3.65
CA THR A 5 -8.64 -2.20 -2.61
C THR A 5 -7.47 -2.07 -1.62
N ALA A 6 -6.27 -1.79 -2.11
CA ALA A 6 -5.09 -1.58 -1.28
C ALA A 6 -5.25 -0.38 -0.34
N ALA A 7 -5.78 0.74 -0.84
CA ALA A 7 -6.07 1.93 -0.06
C ALA A 7 -7.08 1.63 1.06
N LYS A 8 -8.19 0.94 0.73
CA LYS A 8 -9.17 0.49 1.73
C LYS A 8 -8.57 -0.45 2.77
N TYR A 9 -7.73 -1.40 2.34
CA TYR A 9 -7.07 -2.34 3.24
C TYR A 9 -6.16 -1.64 4.26
N LEU A 10 -5.48 -0.58 3.82
CA LEU A 10 -4.62 0.24 4.67
C LEU A 10 -5.36 1.35 5.44
N GLY A 11 -6.67 1.52 5.25
CA GLY A 11 -7.46 2.58 5.88
C GLY A 11 -7.10 4.00 5.42
N ILE A 12 -6.54 4.16 4.21
CA ILE A 12 -6.09 5.45 3.65
C ILE A 12 -6.82 5.80 2.36
N SER A 13 -6.65 7.04 1.91
CA SER A 13 -7.10 7.46 0.57
C SER A 13 -6.18 6.93 -0.54
N GLU A 14 -6.72 6.74 -1.75
CA GLU A 14 -5.93 6.37 -2.93
C GLU A 14 -4.84 7.40 -3.24
N ALA A 15 -5.11 8.69 -2.99
CA ALA A 15 -4.13 9.76 -3.14
C ALA A 15 -2.93 9.58 -2.21
N THR A 16 -3.17 9.23 -0.93
CA THR A 16 -2.10 8.93 0.02
C THR A 16 -1.29 7.71 -0.39
N LEU A 17 -1.97 6.67 -0.91
CA LEU A 17 -1.31 5.47 -1.45
C LEU A 17 -0.34 5.86 -2.58
N TYR A 18 -0.77 6.63 -3.58
CA TYR A 18 0.09 7.07 -4.68
C TYR A 18 1.20 8.03 -4.22
N ARG A 19 0.91 8.89 -3.24
CA ARG A 19 1.92 9.76 -2.64
C ARG A 19 3.04 8.93 -2.02
N TRP A 20 2.73 7.89 -1.26
CA TRP A 20 3.74 7.00 -0.68
C TRP A 20 4.55 6.24 -1.71
N VAL A 21 3.95 5.86 -2.84
CA VAL A 21 4.70 5.28 -3.96
C VAL A 21 5.68 6.30 -4.54
N LYS A 22 5.25 7.56 -4.71
CA LYS A 22 6.09 8.65 -5.22
C LYS A 22 7.22 8.99 -4.25
N GLU A 23 6.96 8.96 -2.95
CA GLU A 23 7.93 9.20 -1.89
C GLU A 23 8.89 8.01 -1.67
N GLY A 24 8.70 6.88 -2.37
CA GLY A 24 9.50 5.66 -2.18
C GLY A 24 9.22 4.92 -0.87
N LYS A 25 8.16 5.30 -0.17
CA LYS A 25 7.71 4.69 1.09
C LYS A 25 7.06 3.33 0.84
N LEU A 26 6.21 3.25 -0.17
CA LEU A 26 5.52 2.05 -0.64
C LEU A 26 6.13 1.59 -1.97
N ALA A 27 6.25 0.28 -2.17
CA ALA A 27 6.75 -0.26 -3.43
C ALA A 27 5.82 0.10 -4.60
N LYS A 28 6.38 0.15 -5.82
CA LYS A 28 5.61 0.41 -7.03
C LYS A 28 4.61 -0.73 -7.28
N PRO A 29 3.41 -0.43 -7.82
CA PRO A 29 2.43 -1.47 -8.12
C PRO A 29 2.97 -2.46 -9.16
N MET A 30 2.95 -3.73 -8.79
CA MET A 30 3.36 -4.86 -9.63
C MET A 30 2.17 -5.40 -10.42
N GLN A 31 2.43 -6.08 -11.54
CA GLN A 31 1.37 -6.74 -12.30
C GLN A 31 0.85 -7.93 -11.48
N VAL A 32 -0.40 -7.82 -11.00
CA VAL A 32 -1.04 -8.85 -10.18
C VAL A 32 -1.98 -9.74 -10.98
N SER A 33 -2.43 -9.28 -12.16
CA SER A 33 -3.21 -10.05 -13.13
C SER A 33 -3.10 -9.39 -14.52
N ALA A 34 -3.62 -10.01 -15.56
CA ALA A 34 -3.62 -9.49 -16.93
C ALA A 34 -4.20 -8.06 -16.98
N GLY A 35 -3.33 -7.08 -17.22
CA GLY A 35 -3.70 -5.65 -17.30
C GLY A 35 -3.93 -4.95 -15.96
N ILE A 36 -3.80 -5.63 -14.81
CA ILE A 36 -4.03 -5.04 -13.50
C ILE A 36 -2.72 -4.92 -12.74
N ARG A 37 -2.35 -3.66 -12.42
CA ARG A 37 -1.22 -3.35 -11.54
C ARG A 37 -1.71 -3.05 -10.13
N GLY A 38 -0.99 -3.51 -9.12
CA GLY A 38 -1.34 -3.32 -7.73
C GLY A 38 -0.38 -4.03 -6.78
N TRP A 39 -0.87 -4.38 -5.59
CA TRP A 39 -0.04 -4.95 -4.52
C TRP A 39 -0.56 -6.29 -4.07
N THR A 40 0.34 -7.16 -3.61
CA THR A 40 -0.09 -8.39 -2.93
C THR A 40 -0.49 -8.05 -1.50
N GLN A 41 -1.43 -8.80 -0.94
CA GLN A 41 -1.82 -8.65 0.46
C GLN A 41 -0.63 -8.81 1.44
N PRO A 42 0.26 -9.83 1.32
CA PRO A 42 1.39 -9.95 2.22
C PRO A 42 2.36 -8.77 2.16
N GLU A 43 2.53 -8.14 0.99
CA GLU A 43 3.37 -6.95 0.85
C GLU A 43 2.75 -5.74 1.55
N LEU A 44 1.44 -5.51 1.36
CA LEU A 44 0.72 -4.44 2.07
C LEU A 44 0.72 -4.67 3.58
N LYS A 45 0.60 -5.93 4.02
CA LYS A 45 0.70 -6.28 5.44
C LYS A 45 2.09 -5.97 5.99
N ARG A 46 3.16 -6.41 5.32
CA ARG A 46 4.55 -6.09 5.73
C ARG A 46 4.81 -4.59 5.77
N PHE A 47 4.27 -3.85 4.81
CA PHE A 47 4.32 -2.39 4.80
C PHE A 47 3.56 -1.81 6.00
N ALA A 48 2.34 -2.26 6.25
CA ALA A 48 1.51 -1.81 7.37
C ALA A 48 2.18 -2.09 8.73
N ASP A 49 2.71 -3.30 8.93
CA ASP A 49 3.48 -3.67 10.11
C ASP A 49 4.68 -2.74 10.30
N ARG A 50 5.42 -2.38 9.23
CA ARG A 50 6.56 -1.46 9.34
C ARG A 50 6.15 -0.01 9.66
N TYR A 51 5.05 0.47 9.08
CA TYR A 51 4.66 1.89 9.14
C TYR A 51 3.76 2.21 10.33
N PHE A 52 2.81 1.33 10.69
CA PHE A 52 1.84 1.60 11.75
C PHE A 52 2.31 1.18 13.14
N VAL A 53 3.18 0.15 13.27
CA VAL A 53 3.80 -0.21 14.57
C VAL A 53 4.65 0.95 15.11
N ARG A 54 5.18 1.82 14.22
CA ARG A 54 5.96 3.00 14.58
C ARG A 54 5.15 4.27 14.87
N GLN A 55 3.83 4.25 14.68
CA GLN A 55 2.96 5.45 14.81
C GLN A 55 1.98 5.35 16.00
N GLN A 56 2.06 4.26 16.79
CA GLN A 56 1.20 4.02 17.96
C GLN A 56 1.92 4.24 19.31
N GLU A 57 3.14 4.78 19.31
CA GLU A 57 3.79 5.27 20.53
C GLU A 57 3.58 6.78 20.64
N VAL A 58 2.43 7.19 21.19
CA VAL A 58 2.16 8.54 21.73
C VAL A 58 1.35 8.40 23.00
#